data_AF-M1UIK5-F1
#
_entry.id   AF-M1UIK5-F1
#
_cell.length_a   1.000
_cell.length_b   1.000
_cell.length_c   1.000
_cell.angle_alpha   90.00
_cell.angle_beta   90.00
_cell.angle_gamma   90.00
#
_symmetry.space_group_name_H-M   'P 1'
#
loop_
_entity.id
_entity.type
_entity.pdbx_description
1 polymer ?
#
loop_
_entity_poly.entity_id
_entity_poly.type
_entity_poly.pdbx_seq_one_letter_code
_entity_poly.pdbx_strand_id
1 'polypeptide(L)'
;MSMAVIISRRSFYCPNFATALRNMGWTITEEQEQDIYYLWKVVGRMVGIAEDLMEGNDDIASSERTMDAIHSVDGEPDQASQDLVDALMTGFVVNVNALTEVPEESLADWTDAYSRIIHSDEIADSYGVAKSLMLPIIQMKTEARAERYNLLRANSEALQAEIEKDEQMLIALLDDEAAYLKQDNGIVTKASA
;
A
#
# COMPACT_ATOMS: atom_id res chain seq x y z
N MET A 1 11.53 20.34 5.78
CA MET A 1 11.16 19.41 4.68
C MET A 1 10.55 18.20 5.36
N SER A 2 9.22 18.10 5.34
CA SER A 2 8.47 17.22 6.24
C SER A 2 8.62 15.74 5.88
N MET A 3 8.84 14.90 6.91
CA MET A 3 9.03 13.44 6.89
C MET A 3 8.00 12.67 6.05
N ALA A 4 6.78 13.20 5.91
CA ALA A 4 5.73 12.64 5.06
C ALA A 4 6.14 12.53 3.57
N VAL A 5 7.05 13.38 3.10
CA VAL A 5 7.55 13.36 1.71
C VAL A 5 8.53 12.20 1.47
N ILE A 6 9.16 11.63 2.51
CA ILE A 6 10.16 10.56 2.36
C ILE A 6 9.48 9.20 2.24
N ILE A 7 8.40 8.95 3.01
CA ILE A 7 7.61 7.70 2.89
C ILE A 7 6.90 7.61 1.53
N SER A 8 6.48 8.75 0.99
CA SER A 8 5.92 8.86 -0.36
C SER A 8 6.92 8.55 -1.48
N ARG A 9 8.25 8.62 -1.23
CA ARG A 9 9.27 8.50 -2.28
C ARG A 9 9.66 7.07 -2.63
N ARG A 10 9.55 6.13 -1.69
CA ARG A 10 9.96 4.73 -1.92
C ARG A 10 8.81 3.71 -2.01
N SER A 11 7.72 3.90 -1.26
CA SER A 11 6.77 2.79 -1.07
C SER A 11 5.41 2.93 -1.76
N PHE A 12 5.01 4.14 -2.18
CA PHE A 12 3.68 4.39 -2.74
C PHE A 12 3.72 5.34 -3.94
N TYR A 13 4.55 5.03 -4.93
CA TYR A 13 4.47 5.66 -6.26
C TYR A 13 3.60 4.81 -7.19
N CYS A 14 2.88 5.46 -8.10
CA CYS A 14 1.95 4.85 -9.06
C CYS A 14 2.42 3.51 -9.68
N PRO A 15 3.68 3.39 -10.20
CA PRO A 15 4.15 2.16 -10.82
C PRO A 15 4.27 0.97 -9.85
N ASN A 16 4.67 1.26 -8.61
CA ASN A 16 4.82 0.24 -7.57
C ASN A 16 3.46 -0.24 -7.06
N PHE A 17 2.43 0.63 -7.07
CA PHE A 17 1.08 0.25 -6.66
C PHE A 17 0.42 -0.74 -7.63
N ALA A 18 0.49 -0.49 -8.94
CA ALA A 18 -0.05 -1.42 -9.95
C ALA A 18 0.69 -2.77 -9.93
N THR A 19 2.02 -2.74 -9.79
CA THR A 19 2.85 -3.95 -9.65
C THR A 19 2.53 -4.72 -8.37
N ALA A 20 2.34 -4.04 -7.24
CA ALA A 20 1.97 -4.64 -5.97
C ALA A 20 0.60 -5.35 -6.03
N LEU A 21 -0.39 -4.71 -6.65
CA LEU A 21 -1.70 -5.32 -6.90
C LEU A 21 -1.57 -6.59 -7.76
N ARG A 22 -0.75 -6.56 -8.81
CA ARG A 22 -0.46 -7.76 -9.63
C ARG A 22 0.21 -8.87 -8.81
N ASN A 23 1.20 -8.56 -7.98
CA ASN A 23 1.85 -9.53 -7.09
C ASN A 23 0.88 -10.15 -6.08
N MET A 24 -0.17 -9.41 -5.71
CA MET A 24 -1.26 -9.88 -4.87
C MET A 24 -2.32 -10.70 -5.62
N GLY A 25 -2.14 -10.98 -6.92
CA GLY A 25 -3.07 -11.79 -7.73
C GLY A 25 -4.23 -11.00 -8.34
N TRP A 26 -4.15 -9.67 -8.40
CA TRP A 26 -5.15 -8.85 -9.07
C TRP A 26 -4.80 -8.69 -10.56
N THR A 27 -5.75 -8.99 -11.44
CA THR A 27 -5.61 -8.70 -12.86
C THR A 27 -5.99 -7.24 -13.11
N ILE A 28 -5.08 -6.39 -13.56
CA ILE A 28 -5.35 -4.97 -13.86
C ILE A 28 -5.34 -4.79 -15.37
N THR A 29 -6.41 -4.22 -15.94
CA THR A 29 -6.45 -3.88 -17.37
C THR A 29 -5.56 -2.67 -17.67
N GLU A 30 -5.23 -2.45 -18.94
CA GLU A 30 -4.44 -1.27 -19.35
C GLU A 30 -5.17 0.04 -19.01
N GLU A 31 -6.49 0.09 -19.23
CA GLU A 31 -7.34 1.23 -18.87
C GLU A 31 -7.30 1.51 -17.35
N GLN A 32 -7.42 0.47 -16.52
CA GLN A 32 -7.33 0.61 -15.06
C GLN A 32 -5.93 1.06 -14.61
N GLU A 33 -4.87 0.62 -15.29
CA GLU A 33 -3.53 1.12 -15.03
C GLU A 33 -3.46 2.62 -15.33
N GLN A 34 -3.93 3.07 -16.50
CA GLN A 34 -3.96 4.48 -16.88
C GLN A 34 -4.77 5.34 -15.88
N ASP A 35 -5.90 4.83 -15.38
CA ASP A 35 -6.69 5.52 -14.35
C ASP A 35 -5.91 5.70 -13.04
N ILE A 36 -5.13 4.69 -12.62
CA ILE A 36 -4.26 4.79 -11.45
C ILE A 36 -3.19 5.88 -11.69
N TYR A 37 -2.58 5.93 -12.86
CA TYR A 37 -1.62 6.99 -13.21
C TYR A 37 -2.25 8.38 -13.21
N TYR A 38 -3.45 8.50 -13.78
CA TYR A 38 -4.18 9.76 -13.77
C TYR A 38 -4.48 10.25 -12.35
N LEU A 39 -4.97 9.37 -11.47
CA LEU A 39 -5.20 9.68 -10.06
C LEU A 39 -3.93 10.21 -9.39
N TRP A 40 -2.80 9.54 -9.60
CA TRP A 40 -1.53 9.95 -9.01
C TRP A 40 -1.00 11.27 -9.58
N LYS A 41 -1.25 11.59 -10.85
CA LYS A 41 -0.95 12.93 -11.40
C LYS A 41 -1.79 14.01 -10.71
N VAL A 42 -3.06 13.75 -10.44
CA VAL A 42 -3.92 14.67 -9.68
C VAL A 42 -3.38 14.86 -8.26
N VAL A 43 -3.01 13.78 -7.57
CA VAL A 43 -2.37 13.85 -6.25
C VAL A 43 -1.07 14.64 -6.30
N GLY A 44 -0.21 14.38 -7.29
CA GLY A 44 1.05 15.08 -7.48
C GLY A 44 0.87 16.59 -7.63
N ARG A 45 -0.13 17.02 -8.42
CA ARG A 45 -0.51 18.44 -8.54
C ARG A 45 -0.96 19.03 -7.22
N MET A 46 -1.78 18.31 -6.44
CA MET A 46 -2.26 18.80 -5.14
C MET A 46 -1.14 19.00 -4.12
N VAL A 47 -0.08 18.20 -4.17
CA VAL A 47 1.10 18.35 -3.29
C VAL A 47 2.19 19.27 -3.87
N GLY A 48 1.93 19.90 -5.02
CA GLY A 48 2.80 20.92 -5.61
C GLY A 48 3.96 20.37 -6.45
N ILE A 49 3.87 19.13 -6.95
CA ILE A 49 4.81 18.62 -7.96
C ILE A 49 4.57 19.38 -9.26
N ALA A 50 5.64 19.86 -9.88
CA ALA A 50 5.58 20.59 -11.13
C ALA A 50 5.05 19.67 -12.27
N GLU A 51 4.18 20.21 -13.13
CA GLU A 51 3.49 19.41 -14.15
C GLU A 51 4.45 18.78 -15.17
N ASP A 52 5.51 19.49 -15.52
CA ASP A 52 6.57 19.03 -16.43
C ASP A 52 7.31 17.79 -15.91
N LEU A 53 7.37 17.60 -14.59
CA LEU A 53 7.92 16.39 -13.97
C LEU A 53 6.97 15.19 -14.03
N MET A 54 5.68 15.43 -14.30
CA MET A 54 4.63 14.40 -14.36
C MET A 54 4.24 14.07 -15.81
N GLU A 55 4.51 14.96 -16.76
CA GLU A 55 4.25 14.73 -18.19
C GLU A 55 4.99 13.48 -18.70
N GLY A 56 4.27 12.66 -19.47
CA GLY A 56 4.81 11.43 -20.05
C GLY A 56 4.99 10.25 -19.09
N ASN A 57 4.57 10.36 -17.82
CA ASN A 57 4.50 9.23 -16.89
C ASN A 57 3.06 8.68 -16.84
N ASP A 58 2.61 8.01 -17.89
CA ASP A 58 1.20 7.59 -18.09
C ASP A 58 0.95 6.10 -17.85
N ASP A 59 2.03 5.32 -17.77
CA ASP A 59 2.03 3.88 -17.53
C ASP A 59 3.38 3.45 -16.91
N ILE A 60 3.52 2.17 -16.56
CA ILE A 60 4.77 1.64 -15.99
C ILE A 60 5.95 1.92 -16.92
N ALA A 61 5.85 1.55 -18.19
CA ALA A 61 6.96 1.61 -19.14
C ALA A 61 7.48 3.04 -19.35
N SER A 62 6.58 4.00 -19.48
CA SER A 62 6.90 5.42 -19.66
C SER A 62 7.47 6.06 -18.39
N SER A 63 7.11 5.53 -17.22
CA SER A 63 7.56 6.02 -15.91
C SER A 63 8.89 5.41 -15.42
N GLU A 64 9.36 4.31 -16.03
CA GLU A 64 10.60 3.62 -15.64
C GLU A 64 11.80 4.56 -15.51
N ARG A 65 12.03 5.42 -16.51
CA ARG A 65 13.16 6.36 -16.49
C ARG A 65 13.08 7.36 -15.33
N THR A 66 11.88 7.83 -15.00
CA THR A 66 11.68 8.74 -13.87
C THR A 66 11.93 8.00 -12.54
N MET A 67 11.48 6.75 -12.44
CA MET A 67 11.72 5.89 -11.27
C MET A 67 13.21 5.60 -11.07
N ASP A 68 13.92 5.23 -12.14
CA ASP A 68 15.36 4.98 -12.09
C ASP A 68 16.13 6.24 -11.66
N ALA A 69 15.72 7.41 -12.15
CA ALA A 69 16.32 8.68 -11.75
C ALA A 69 16.10 8.97 -10.26
N ILE A 70 14.89 8.71 -9.73
CA ILE A 70 14.59 8.82 -8.30
C ILE A 70 15.45 7.83 -7.50
N HIS A 71 15.48 6.56 -7.89
CA HIS A 71 16.28 5.54 -7.21
C HIS A 71 17.79 5.84 -7.27
N SER A 72 18.28 6.52 -8.31
CA SER A 72 19.70 6.87 -8.43
C SER A 72 20.20 7.88 -7.39
N VAL A 73 19.28 8.66 -6.81
CA VAL A 73 19.59 9.64 -5.76
C VAL A 73 19.17 9.17 -4.37
N ASP A 74 18.44 8.06 -4.30
CA ASP A 74 18.11 7.42 -3.04
C ASP A 74 19.38 6.82 -2.43
N GLY A 75 19.68 7.19 -1.19
CA GLY A 75 20.74 6.54 -0.42
C GLY A 75 20.31 5.14 0.04
N GLU A 76 21.27 4.33 0.49
CA GLU A 76 20.94 3.08 1.19
C GLU A 76 20.06 3.34 2.42
N PRO A 77 19.16 2.42 2.79
CA PRO A 77 18.43 2.50 4.05
C PRO A 77 19.38 2.73 5.23
N ASP A 78 19.09 3.75 6.03
CA ASP A 78 19.80 4.06 7.26
C ASP A 78 18.93 3.72 8.49
N GLN A 79 19.51 3.88 9.69
CA GLN A 79 18.81 3.58 10.94
C GLN A 79 17.52 4.40 11.08
N ALA A 80 17.52 5.67 10.65
CA ALA A 80 16.34 6.52 10.77
C ALA A 80 15.20 6.00 9.87
N SER A 81 15.53 5.50 8.69
CA SER A 81 14.57 4.88 7.78
C SER A 81 14.02 3.56 8.31
N GLN A 82 14.85 2.76 9.00
CA GLN A 82 14.41 1.51 9.66
C GLN A 82 13.49 1.82 10.85
N ASP A 83 13.88 2.75 11.73
CA ASP A 83 13.07 3.16 12.87
C ASP A 83 11.68 3.67 12.43
N LEU A 84 11.62 4.34 11.27
CA LEU A 84 10.37 4.81 10.68
C LEU A 84 9.48 3.68 10.16
N VAL A 85 10.07 2.68 9.49
CA VAL A 85 9.35 1.49 9.02
C VAL A 85 8.81 0.72 10.23
N ASP A 86 9.64 0.49 11.26
CA ASP A 86 9.22 -0.21 12.48
C ASP A 86 8.06 0.50 13.17
N ALA A 87 8.12 1.84 13.27
CA ALA A 87 7.04 2.64 13.84
C ALA A 87 5.75 2.56 13.01
N LEU A 88 5.85 2.56 11.68
CA LEU A 88 4.71 2.44 10.77
C LEU A 88 4.04 1.07 10.90
N MET A 89 4.84 0.00 10.88
CA MET A 89 4.38 -1.38 10.97
C MET A 89 3.71 -1.63 12.34
N THR A 90 4.36 -1.20 13.42
CA THR A 90 3.81 -1.30 14.78
C THR A 90 2.52 -0.49 14.92
N GLY A 91 2.52 0.75 14.44
CA GLY A 91 1.33 1.61 14.49
C GLY A 91 0.15 1.02 13.72
N PHE A 92 0.40 0.42 12.56
CA PHE A 92 -0.63 -0.29 11.80
C PHE A 92 -1.21 -1.46 12.59
N VAL A 93 -0.36 -2.34 13.15
CA VAL A 93 -0.80 -3.50 13.94
C VAL A 93 -1.65 -3.08 15.14
N VAL A 94 -1.21 -2.08 15.90
CA VAL A 94 -1.94 -1.56 17.07
C VAL A 94 -3.32 -1.00 16.65
N ASN A 95 -3.38 -0.23 15.57
CA ASN A 95 -4.63 0.36 15.10
C ASN A 95 -5.61 -0.70 14.57
N VAL A 96 -5.12 -1.68 13.80
CA VAL A 96 -5.98 -2.75 13.27
C VAL A 96 -6.45 -3.68 14.38
N ASN A 97 -5.60 -3.99 15.37
CA ASN A 97 -6.02 -4.74 16.55
C ASN A 97 -7.18 -4.04 17.27
N ALA A 98 -7.09 -2.72 17.46
CA ALA A 98 -8.15 -1.94 18.11
C ALA A 98 -9.48 -1.95 17.34
N LEU A 99 -9.45 -2.15 16.01
CA LEU A 99 -10.64 -2.20 15.16
C LEU A 99 -11.22 -3.61 14.99
N THR A 100 -10.37 -4.64 15.04
CA THR A 100 -10.75 -6.00 14.60
C THR A 100 -10.64 -7.07 15.69
N GLU A 101 -10.00 -6.75 16.81
CA GLU A 101 -9.67 -7.67 17.91
C GLU A 101 -8.81 -8.89 17.50
N VAL A 102 -8.25 -8.89 16.28
CA VAL A 102 -7.34 -9.93 15.81
C VAL A 102 -6.02 -9.84 16.58
N PRO A 103 -5.43 -10.96 17.06
CA PRO A 103 -4.18 -10.93 17.82
C PRO A 103 -3.05 -10.17 17.10
N GLU A 104 -2.36 -9.30 17.83
CA GLU A 104 -1.28 -8.47 17.28
C GLU A 104 -0.18 -9.29 16.60
N GLU A 105 0.19 -10.45 17.15
CA GLU A 105 1.19 -11.34 16.54
C GLU A 105 0.77 -11.82 15.15
N SER A 106 -0.52 -12.15 14.98
CA SER A 106 -1.06 -12.55 13.67
C SER A 106 -1.10 -11.38 12.70
N LEU A 107 -1.47 -10.19 13.18
CA LEU A 107 -1.47 -8.97 12.37
C LEU A 107 -0.05 -8.57 11.95
N ALA A 108 0.94 -8.69 12.85
CA ALA A 108 2.33 -8.42 12.55
C ALA A 108 2.85 -9.36 11.45
N ASP A 109 2.65 -10.67 11.60
CA ASP A 109 3.07 -11.65 10.59
C ASP A 109 2.38 -11.42 9.24
N TRP A 110 1.10 -11.03 9.23
CA TRP A 110 0.40 -10.66 8.00
C TRP A 110 0.95 -9.38 7.37
N THR A 111 1.25 -8.38 8.18
CA THR A 111 1.80 -7.09 7.72
C THR A 111 3.18 -7.31 7.10
N ASP A 112 4.02 -8.15 7.72
CA ASP A 112 5.31 -8.55 7.16
C ASP A 112 5.16 -9.31 5.84
N ALA A 113 4.22 -10.26 5.76
CA ALA A 113 3.93 -10.99 4.52
C ALA A 113 3.51 -10.08 3.38
N TYR A 114 2.55 -9.19 3.62
CA TYR A 114 2.07 -8.25 2.60
C TYR A 114 3.17 -7.27 2.18
N SER A 115 3.96 -6.76 3.13
CA SER A 115 5.08 -5.87 2.83
C SER A 115 6.09 -6.53 1.89
N ARG A 116 6.40 -7.82 2.11
CA ARG A 116 7.28 -8.60 1.23
C ARG A 116 6.68 -8.86 -0.15
N ILE A 117 5.38 -9.14 -0.25
CA ILE A 117 4.70 -9.32 -1.54
C ILE A 117 4.69 -8.02 -2.36
N ILE A 118 4.46 -6.89 -1.69
CA ILE A 118 4.34 -5.57 -2.30
C ILE A 118 5.73 -5.06 -2.74
N HIS A 119 6.73 -5.16 -1.86
CA HIS A 119 8.03 -4.51 -2.05
C HIS A 119 9.15 -5.44 -2.54
N SER A 120 8.90 -6.75 -2.65
CA SER A 120 9.90 -7.82 -2.82
C SER A 120 10.71 -8.12 -1.56
N ASP A 121 11.33 -9.31 -1.54
CA ASP A 121 12.17 -9.74 -0.42
C ASP A 121 13.43 -8.89 -0.28
N GLU A 122 14.01 -8.41 -1.37
CA GLU A 122 15.26 -7.62 -1.35
C GLU A 122 15.05 -6.29 -0.62
N ILE A 123 14.01 -5.54 -1.00
CA ILE A 123 13.68 -4.27 -0.33
C ILE A 123 13.24 -4.53 1.11
N ALA A 124 12.40 -5.54 1.35
CA ALA A 124 11.96 -5.88 2.71
C ALA A 124 13.14 -6.22 3.64
N ASP A 125 14.12 -6.98 3.14
CA ASP A 125 15.33 -7.34 3.90
C ASP A 125 16.20 -6.09 4.18
N SER A 126 16.27 -5.13 3.26
CA SER A 126 17.00 -3.86 3.45
C SER A 126 16.45 -2.96 4.57
N TYR A 127 15.16 -3.11 4.90
CA TYR A 127 14.46 -2.40 5.97
C TYR A 127 14.25 -3.25 7.23
N GLY A 128 14.77 -4.48 7.28
CA GLY A 128 14.65 -5.33 8.46
C GLY A 128 13.26 -5.94 8.69
N VAL A 129 12.37 -5.91 7.68
CA VAL A 129 11.05 -6.55 7.75
C VAL A 129 11.23 -8.05 8.04
N ALA A 130 10.49 -8.62 8.98
CA ALA A 130 10.70 -10.02 9.37
C ALA A 130 10.24 -10.99 8.26
N LYS A 131 10.82 -12.21 8.23
CA LYS A 131 10.30 -13.29 7.36
C LYS A 131 8.97 -13.78 7.96
N SER A 132 7.96 -13.95 7.12
CA SER A 132 6.62 -14.31 7.57
C SER A 132 6.29 -15.79 7.33
N LEU A 133 5.58 -16.40 8.28
CA LEU A 133 5.01 -17.75 8.13
C LEU A 133 3.75 -17.74 7.26
N MET A 134 3.04 -16.61 7.19
CA MET A 134 1.83 -16.44 6.40
C MET A 134 2.09 -16.09 4.93
N LEU A 135 3.31 -15.66 4.58
CA LEU A 135 3.71 -15.38 3.20
C LEU A 135 3.33 -16.50 2.21
N PRO A 136 3.71 -17.78 2.41
CA PRO A 136 3.34 -18.86 1.49
C PRO A 136 1.82 -19.06 1.40
N ILE A 137 1.09 -18.88 2.52
CA ILE A 137 -0.37 -19.05 2.56
C ILE A 137 -1.06 -17.95 1.73
N ILE A 138 -0.58 -16.71 1.82
CA ILE A 138 -1.11 -15.60 1.04
C ILE A 138 -0.78 -15.79 -0.45
N GLN A 139 0.45 -16.20 -0.77
CA GLN A 139 0.88 -16.47 -2.14
C GLN A 139 0.09 -17.62 -2.77
N MET A 140 -0.27 -18.67 -2.05
CA MET A 140 -1.13 -19.75 -2.57
C MET A 140 -2.53 -19.26 -2.98
N LYS A 141 -3.00 -18.13 -2.43
CA LYS A 141 -4.32 -17.56 -2.76
C LYS A 141 -4.29 -16.63 -3.96
N THR A 142 -3.12 -16.26 -4.50
CA THR A 142 -3.02 -15.27 -5.58
C THR A 142 -3.65 -15.80 -6.88
N GLU A 143 -3.36 -17.05 -7.27
CA GLU A 143 -3.95 -17.67 -8.46
C GLU A 143 -5.46 -17.82 -8.34
N ALA A 144 -5.94 -18.32 -7.19
CA ALA A 144 -7.37 -18.45 -6.91
C ALA A 144 -8.09 -17.09 -6.92
N ARG A 145 -7.42 -16.03 -6.47
CA ARG A 145 -7.93 -14.66 -6.54
C ARG A 145 -8.05 -14.19 -7.99
N ALA A 146 -7.00 -14.40 -8.79
CA ALA A 146 -7.01 -14.03 -10.21
C ALA A 146 -8.13 -14.74 -10.98
N GLU A 147 -8.29 -16.05 -10.75
CA GLU A 147 -9.36 -16.85 -11.36
C GLU A 147 -10.75 -16.34 -10.96
N ARG A 148 -10.96 -16.07 -9.67
CA ARG A 148 -12.22 -15.50 -9.16
C ARG A 148 -12.57 -14.19 -9.89
N TYR A 149 -11.62 -13.27 -10.04
CA TYR A 149 -11.89 -12.00 -10.71
C TYR A 149 -12.11 -12.15 -12.22
N ASN A 150 -11.42 -13.10 -12.87
CA ASN A 150 -11.69 -13.42 -14.26
C ASN A 150 -13.12 -13.94 -14.45
N LEU A 151 -13.61 -14.78 -13.53
CA LEU A 151 -14.99 -15.26 -13.53
C LEU A 151 -16.00 -14.14 -13.27
N LEU A 152 -15.72 -13.23 -12.34
CA LEU A 152 -16.56 -12.07 -12.09
C LEU A 152 -16.65 -11.17 -13.33
N ARG A 153 -15.53 -10.90 -14.01
CA ARG A 153 -15.53 -10.07 -15.23
C ARG A 153 -16.29 -10.70 -16.40
N ALA A 154 -16.35 -12.03 -16.45
CA ALA A 154 -17.17 -12.73 -17.44
C ALA A 154 -18.68 -12.60 -17.17
N ASN A 155 -19.09 -12.11 -15.99
CA ASN A 155 -20.49 -11.91 -15.59
C ASN A 155 -20.71 -10.50 -15.03
N SER A 156 -21.19 -9.58 -15.88
CA SER A 156 -21.37 -8.17 -15.53
C SER A 156 -22.31 -7.92 -14.35
N GLU A 157 -23.36 -8.73 -14.18
CA GLU A 157 -24.30 -8.60 -13.05
C GLU A 157 -23.62 -8.97 -11.73
N ALA A 158 -22.88 -10.08 -11.71
CA ALA A 158 -22.13 -10.50 -10.54
C ALA A 158 -20.98 -9.53 -10.19
N LEU A 159 -20.31 -8.98 -11.21
CA LEU A 159 -19.29 -7.97 -11.03
C LEU A 159 -19.87 -6.70 -10.39
N GLN A 160 -21.00 -6.20 -10.90
CA GLN A 160 -21.63 -4.99 -10.38
C GLN A 160 -22.08 -5.17 -8.93
N ALA A 161 -22.66 -6.33 -8.59
CA ALA A 161 -23.05 -6.63 -7.22
C ALA A 161 -21.86 -6.70 -6.25
N GLU A 162 -20.72 -7.23 -6.70
CA GLU A 162 -19.49 -7.26 -5.89
C GLU A 162 -18.95 -5.83 -5.69
N ILE A 163 -18.92 -5.01 -6.74
CA ILE A 163 -18.48 -3.60 -6.64
C ILE A 163 -19.35 -2.83 -5.64
N GLU A 164 -20.67 -2.93 -5.74
CA GLU A 164 -21.59 -2.22 -4.84
C GLU A 164 -21.40 -2.66 -3.38
N LYS A 165 -21.16 -3.95 -3.15
CA LYS A 165 -20.87 -4.49 -1.83
C LYS A 165 -19.54 -3.96 -1.29
N ASP A 166 -18.50 -3.97 -2.10
CA ASP A 166 -17.17 -3.48 -1.70
C ASP A 166 -17.19 -1.96 -1.44
N GLU A 167 -17.89 -1.18 -2.27
CA GLU A 167 -18.11 0.25 -2.05
C GLU A 167 -18.84 0.53 -0.74
N GLN A 168 -19.92 -0.22 -0.45
CA GLN A 168 -20.64 -0.08 0.81
C GLN A 168 -19.76 -0.43 2.02
N MET A 169 -18.93 -1.47 1.91
CA MET A 169 -17.98 -1.84 2.95
C MET A 169 -16.95 -0.73 3.17
N LEU A 170 -16.39 -0.17 2.10
CA LEU A 170 -15.43 0.95 2.18
C LEU A 170 -16.08 2.18 2.79
N ILE A 171 -17.29 2.54 2.38
CA ILE A 171 -18.05 3.64 2.98
C ILE A 171 -18.24 3.36 4.47
N ALA A 172 -18.71 2.17 4.86
CA ALA A 172 -18.91 1.83 6.27
C ALA A 172 -17.61 1.83 7.10
N LEU A 173 -16.46 1.50 6.50
CA LEU A 173 -15.15 1.61 7.13
C LEU A 173 -14.69 3.06 7.28
N LEU A 174 -15.14 3.95 6.40
CA LEU A 174 -14.77 5.36 6.35
C LEU A 174 -15.76 6.27 7.10
N ASP A 175 -17.01 5.84 7.32
CA ASP A 175 -18.07 6.67 7.87
C ASP A 175 -18.11 6.68 9.41
N ASP A 176 -18.43 7.87 9.93
CA ASP A 176 -18.74 8.31 11.30
C ASP A 176 -17.72 8.30 12.47
N GLU A 177 -16.62 7.53 12.52
CA GLU A 177 -15.70 7.62 13.68
C GLU A 177 -14.21 7.24 13.48
N ALA A 178 -13.81 6.82 12.26
CA ALA A 178 -12.67 5.91 12.13
C ALA A 178 -11.30 6.51 11.71
N ALA A 179 -11.17 7.41 10.73
CA ALA A 179 -9.88 7.44 10.02
C ALA A 179 -8.84 8.51 10.44
N TYR A 180 -9.23 9.74 10.82
CA TYR A 180 -8.25 10.85 10.96
C TYR A 180 -8.21 11.55 12.33
N LEU A 181 -9.26 11.48 13.16
CA LEU A 181 -9.35 12.27 14.40
C LEU A 181 -8.83 11.56 15.67
N LYS A 182 -8.53 10.26 15.63
CA LYS A 182 -7.97 9.54 16.79
C LYS A 182 -6.43 9.54 16.82
N GLN A 183 -5.76 9.96 15.74
CA GLN A 183 -4.30 10.12 15.70
C GLN A 183 -3.79 11.30 16.55
N ASP A 184 -4.62 12.33 16.78
CA ASP A 184 -4.20 13.58 17.45
C ASP A 184 -4.29 13.51 18.98
N ASN A 185 -4.81 12.43 19.56
CA ASN A 185 -4.90 12.28 21.01
C ASN A 185 -3.59 11.85 21.68
N GLY A 186 -2.51 11.67 20.91
CA GLY A 186 -1.18 11.38 21.42
C GLY A 186 -1.09 10.06 22.21
N ILE A 187 0.12 9.51 22.29
CA ILE A 187 0.41 8.48 23.27
C ILE A 187 0.33 9.14 24.64
N VAL A 188 -0.79 8.96 25.36
CA VAL A 188 -0.82 9.22 26.81
C VAL A 188 0.03 8.13 27.45
N THR A 189 1.33 8.39 27.56
CA THR A 189 2.20 7.63 28.45
C THR A 189 1.60 7.76 29.85
N LYS A 190 1.06 6.66 30.39
CA LYS A 190 0.66 6.59 31.78
C LYS A 190 1.88 6.98 32.62
N ALA A 191 1.83 8.16 33.23
CA ALA A 191 2.79 8.54 34.25
C ALA A 191 2.74 7.48 35.36
N SER A 192 3.87 6.81 35.56
CA SER A 192 4.13 5.92 36.70
C SER A 192 3.90 6.67 38.01
N ALA A 193 2.98 6.17 38.83
CA ALA A 193 2.86 6.51 40.24
C ALA A 193 3.74 5.57 41.07
#